data_AF-I7J9F9-F1
#
_entry.id   AF-I7J9F9-F1
#
_cell.length_a   1.000
_cell.length_b   1.000
_cell.length_c   1.000
_cell.angle_alpha   90.00
_cell.angle_beta   90.00
_cell.angle_gamma   90.00
#
_symmetry.space_group_name_H-M   'P 1'
#
loop_
_entity.id
_entity.type
_entity.pdbx_description
1 polymer ?
#
loop_
_entity_poly.entity_id
_entity_poly.type
_entity_poly.pdbx_seq_one_letter_code
_entity_poly.pdbx_strand_id
1 'polypeptide(L)' 'MAIFRAHEVKQLSDVELLEQEQKLSLELIQERGKVSAGGATENPGRIREIRRTIARIRTEQNARRNA' A
#
# COMPACT_ATOMS: atom_id res chain seq x y z
N MET A 1 -5.02 -7.67 -6.76
CA MET A 1 -4.04 -6.65 -6.37
C MET A 1 -4.63 -5.30 -6.69
N ALA A 2 -4.86 -4.44 -5.70
CA ALA A 2 -5.40 -3.09 -5.94
C ALA A 2 -4.26 -2.08 -5.76
N ILE A 3 -3.67 -1.64 -6.86
CA ILE A 3 -2.76 -0.48 -6.86
C ILE A 3 -3.65 0.74 -7.04
N PHE A 4 -3.75 1.56 -6.00
CA PHE A 4 -4.52 2.79 -6.08
C PHE A 4 -3.66 3.96 -6.59
N ARG A 5 -4.16 4.65 -7.61
CA ARG A 5 -3.74 5.99 -8.02
C ARG A 5 -4.26 7.01 -7.01
N ALA A 6 -3.68 8.20 -7.01
CA ALA A 6 -4.02 9.22 -6.02
C ALA A 6 -5.51 9.64 -6.06
N HIS A 7 -6.14 9.66 -7.24
CA HIS A 7 -7.56 9.99 -7.35
C HIS A 7 -8.47 8.91 -6.76
N GLU A 8 -8.09 7.63 -6.87
CA GLU A 8 -8.85 6.51 -6.29
C GLU A 8 -8.74 6.54 -4.76
N VAL A 9 -7.55 6.85 -4.22
CA VAL A 9 -7.36 7.00 -2.76
C VAL A 9 -8.26 8.09 -2.18
N LYS A 10 -8.44 9.20 -2.90
CA LYS A 10 -9.33 10.31 -2.46
C LYS A 10 -10.81 9.92 -2.38
N GLN A 11 -11.23 8.91 -3.14
CA GLN A 11 -12.62 8.44 -3.16
C GLN A 11 -12.93 7.47 -2.02
N LEU A 12 -11.91 6.95 -1.32
CA LEU A 12 -12.08 6.04 -0.19
C LEU A 12 -12.55 6.79 1.07
N SER A 13 -13.41 6.15 1.86
CA SER A 13 -13.74 6.58 3.22
C SER A 13 -12.55 6.40 4.17
N ASP A 14 -12.60 7.02 5.35
CA ASP A 14 -11.53 6.89 6.36
C ASP A 14 -11.33 5.44 6.84
N VAL A 15 -12.44 4.70 6.95
CA VAL A 15 -12.41 3.28 7.32
C VAL A 15 -11.74 2.47 6.21
N GLU A 16 -12.12 2.69 4.96
CA GLU A 16 -11.49 2.01 3.82
C GLU A 16 -10.00 2.36 3.70
N LEU A 17 -9.59 3.61 3.95
CA LEU A 17 -8.18 4.00 3.96
C LEU A 17 -7.39 3.19 4.99
N LEU A 18 -7.92 3.03 6.20
CA LEU A 18 -7.28 2.23 7.26
C LEU A 18 -7.21 0.75 6.89
N GLU A 19 -8.30 0.16 6.40
CA GLU A 19 -8.35 -1.24 5.99
C GLU A 19 -7.37 -1.55 4.85
N GLN A 20 -7.34 -0.69 3.82
CA GLN A 20 -6.42 -0.85 2.70
C GLN A 20 -4.97 -0.68 3.12
N GLU A 21 -4.67 0.26 4.03
CA GLU A 21 -3.31 0.44 4.55
C GLU A 21 -2.81 -0.83 5.27
N GLN A 22 -3.64 -1.40 6.15
CA GLN A 22 -3.30 -2.60 6.90
C GLN A 22 -3.08 -3.79 5.97
N LYS A 23 -3.99 -3.98 5.00
CA LYS A 23 -3.89 -5.06 4.02
C LYS A 23 -2.60 -4.96 3.19
N LEU A 24 -2.29 -3.78 2.66
CA LEU A 24 -1.08 -3.56 1.87
C LEU A 24 0.19 -3.69 2.72
N SER A 25 0.14 -3.32 4.00
CA SER A 25 1.27 -3.48 4.93
C SER A 25 1.57 -4.96 5.21
N LEU A 26 0.53 -5.78 5.39
CA LEU A 26 0.67 -7.23 5.52
C LEU A 26 1.28 -7.85 4.25
N GLU A 27 0.77 -7.45 3.08
CA GLU A 27 1.30 -7.91 1.79
C GLU A 27 2.77 -7.52 1.61
N LEU A 28 3.16 -6.30 2.01
CA LEU A 28 4.56 -5.86 1.95
C LEU A 28 5.49 -6.71 2.82
N ILE A 29 5.03 -7.10 4.02
CA ILE A 29 5.79 -7.97 4.93
C ILE A 29 5.99 -9.35 4.30
N GLN A 30 4.94 -9.93 3.73
CA GLN A 30 5.00 -11.23 3.07
C GLN A 30 5.97 -11.21 1.88
N GLU A 31 5.88 -10.20 1.01
CA GLU A 31 6.76 -10.08 -0.15
C GLU A 31 8.22 -9.87 0.26
N ARG A 32 8.47 -9.07 1.31
CA ARG A 32 9.82 -8.95 1.88
C ARG A 32 10.33 -10.27 2.45
N GLY A 33 9.48 -11.04 3.14
CA GLY A 33 9.84 -12.35 3.68
C GLY A 33 10.29 -13.31 2.59
N LYS A 34 9.56 -13.37 1.46
CA LYS A 34 9.93 -14.19 0.30
C LYS A 34 11.29 -13.80 -0.29
N VAL A 35 11.51 -12.50 -0.49
CA VAL A 35 12.78 -11.98 -1.04
C VAL A 35 13.94 -12.28 -0.08
N SER A 36 13.76 -12.06 1.22
CA SER A 36 14.78 -12.34 2.23
C SER A 36 15.14 -13.82 2.33
N ALA A 37 14.19 -14.72 2.06
CA ALA A 37 14.44 -16.17 1.99
C ALA A 37 15.21 -16.60 0.72
N GLY A 38 15.62 -15.65 -0.13
CA GLY A 38 16.28 -15.94 -1.41
C GLY A 38 15.32 -16.45 -2.48
N GLY A 39 14.00 -16.30 -2.27
CA GLY A 39 13.00 -16.68 -3.25
C GLY A 39 13.07 -15.80 -4.50
N ALA A 40 12.92 -16.43 -5.67
CA ALA A 40 12.73 -15.69 -6.91
C ALA A 40 11.44 -14.87 -6.82
N THR A 41 11.54 -13.58 -7.11
CA THR A 41 10.38 -12.70 -7.12
C THR A 41 9.66 -12.83 -8.47
N GLU A 42 8.37 -13.16 -8.45
CA GLU A 42 7.54 -13.25 -9.66
C GLU A 42 7.34 -11.88 -10.34
N ASN A 43 7.38 -10.80 -9.56
CA ASN A 43 7.29 -9.43 -10.06
C ASN A 43 8.19 -8.46 -9.28
N PRO A 44 9.35 -8.05 -9.82
CA PRO A 44 10.30 -7.15 -9.14
C PRO A 44 9.73 -5.76 -8.85
N GLY A 45 8.69 -5.35 -9.57
CA GLY A 45 7.99 -4.08 -9.34
C GLY A 45 7.08 -4.09 -8.11
N ARG A 46 6.65 -5.27 -7.63
CA ARG A 46 5.55 -5.39 -6.66
C ARG A 46 5.81 -4.67 -5.35
N ILE A 47 6.98 -4.86 -4.75
CA ILE A 47 7.36 -4.18 -3.49
C ILE A 47 7.32 -2.65 -3.66
N ARG A 48 7.79 -2.15 -4.81
CA ARG A 48 7.79 -0.71 -5.11
C ARG A 48 6.37 -0.17 -5.26
N GLU A 49 5.49 -0.93 -5.90
CA GLU A 49 4.09 -0.56 -6.09
C GLU A 49 3.32 -0.52 -4.79
N ILE A 50 3.43 -1.56 -3.95
CA ILE A 50 2.79 -1.61 -2.63
C ILE A 50 3.24 -0.42 -1.77
N ARG A 51 4.55 -0.14 -1.71
CA ARG A 51 5.08 1.01 -0.96
C ARG A 51 4.51 2.34 -1.44
N ARG A 52 4.36 2.53 -2.76
CA ARG A 52 3.78 3.75 -3.33
C ARG A 52 2.31 3.89 -2.96
N THR A 53 1.55 2.81 -3.02
CA THR A 53 0.12 2.83 -2.66
C THR A 53 -0.06 3.16 -1.18
N ILE A 54 0.70 2.54 -0.27
CA ILE A 54 0.71 2.87 1.16
C ILE A 54 1.04 4.36 1.37
N ALA A 55 2.07 4.88 0.69
CA ALA A 55 2.44 6.29 0.81
C ALA A 55 1.31 7.24 0.38
N ARG A 56 0.56 6.92 -0.68
CA ARG A 56 -0.61 7.71 -1.12
C ARG A 56 -1.72 7.69 -0.08
N ILE A 57 -2.04 6.52 0.47
CA ILE A 57 -3.05 6.36 1.52
C ILE A 57 -2.70 7.21 2.75
N ARG A 58 -1.46 7.09 3.25
CA ARG A 58 -0.98 7.89 4.39
C ARG A 58 -0.98 9.39 4.11
N THR A 59 -0.67 9.79 2.88
CA THR A 59 -0.72 11.20 2.47
C THR A 59 -2.15 11.73 2.55
N GLU A 60 -3.14 10.96 2.06
CA GLU A 60 -4.55 11.33 2.15
C GLU A 60 -5.05 11.37 3.60
N GLN A 61 -4.74 10.35 4.41
CA GLN A 61 -5.07 10.34 5.84
C GLN A 61 -4.50 11.59 6.56
N ASN A 62 -3.25 11.95 6.27
CA ASN A 62 -2.63 13.13 6.84
C ASN A 62 -3.26 14.43 6.30
N ALA A 63 -3.65 14.47 5.02
CA ALA A 63 -4.35 15.61 4.46
C ALA A 63 -5.70 15.84 5.15
N ARG A 64 -6.48 14.77 5.40
CA ARG A 64 -7.76 14.83 6.12
C ARG A 64 -7.59 15.24 7.58
N ARG A 65 -6.53 14.78 8.26
CA ARG A 65 -6.24 15.15 9.64
C ARG A 65 -5.91 16.64 9.82
N ASN A 66 -5.32 17.27 8.80
CA ASN A 66 -4.88 18.66 8.85
C ASN A 66 -5.87 19.64 8.16
N ALA A 67 -7.03 19.15 7.70
CA ALA A 67 -8.11 19.94 7.14
C ALA A 67 -9.08 20.37 8.24
#